data_AF-A0A163JB32-F1
#
_entry.id   AF-A0A163JB32-F1
#
_cell.length_a   1.000
_cell.length_b   1.000
_cell.length_c   1.000
_cell.angle_alpha   90.00
_cell.angle_beta   90.00
_cell.angle_gamma   90.00
#
_symmetry.space_group_name_H-M   'P 1'
#
loop_
_entity.id
_entity.type
_entity.pdbx_description
1 polymer ?
#
loop_
_entity_poly.entity_id
_entity_poly.type
_entity_poly.pdbx_seq_one_letter_code
_entity_poly.pdbx_strand_id
1 'polypeptide(L)'
;MVGTRSKARRASTPLSSPPPSPNPSSPSSSAPPMPSYAFNSRSSSYYTDDQSDSCYGGDPGVYGGSDFDFESESDNESEDNGNHEEHCNHHSTALSTRCNGHTYGGKPCSRKAHVFDEGMLPVCRSHRWYGGLGDFGRAGRCQAVAACGYVCNRLAPYAPSFHFCKEHQKGSEALPCYITRLPTELRLMIFRYLFPNVIKDERLYRTHPDAPHTAVLFVSRQFYEEAAVLIYGEPKFEVRIWPTYIQLFGKRWDREDTCYIFEEPTKILCRPAARRIRHLDIQVNFALTQSNIRGVSGFGRSYEEFELYQLRDTIRKFVDVISPSPSESSPAALKRLSVTPAPSCRQLWQSDEATAAIFFVLEPFLSLRPIGRVFLHSPPRPELFTYRERNFVSIITDLPKDDLYCMRRNQWISLMTFGNEPPKSSQDVNGAAALAAAYRKIEDFARLIYKQDSPECLRTAVRQAWTSSIFRGIERVLHIARIAYEDGDLGCLRNIREAILKRWVTAHQQHLQSLSAVAASVSAMFDGDVASLHEGHPEAFDFKYVDLVKKTETVEDTWPEIPVKAPMPKLKGPDLIVEEKRQKVVVMKDGEKKEWAKTPAVIRQLRAYKLESP
;
A
#
# COMPACT_ATOMS: atom_id res chain seq x y z
N MET A 1 -47.10 -14.10 -53.69
CA MET A 1 -45.69 -13.66 -53.88
C MET A 1 -44.90 -14.10 -52.65
N VAL A 2 -43.97 -15.04 -52.87
CA VAL A 2 -43.20 -15.72 -51.83
C VAL A 2 -41.93 -14.90 -51.56
N GLY A 3 -41.76 -14.42 -50.33
CA GLY A 3 -40.56 -13.69 -49.87
C GLY A 3 -39.63 -14.61 -49.09
N THR A 4 -38.45 -14.87 -49.65
CA THR A 4 -37.40 -15.74 -49.10
C THR A 4 -36.66 -15.08 -47.93
N ARG A 5 -36.44 -15.86 -46.85
CA ARG A 5 -35.57 -15.50 -45.72
C ARG A 5 -34.15 -16.02 -45.96
N SER A 6 -33.19 -15.10 -46.08
CA SER A 6 -31.76 -15.41 -46.17
C SER A 6 -31.18 -15.68 -44.77
N LYS A 7 -30.75 -16.93 -44.52
CA LYS A 7 -29.92 -17.31 -43.35
C LYS A 7 -28.44 -17.08 -43.68
N ALA A 8 -27.80 -16.12 -43.02
CA ALA A 8 -26.35 -15.99 -43.03
C ALA A 8 -25.74 -16.82 -41.89
N ARG A 9 -25.01 -17.89 -42.23
CA ARG A 9 -24.13 -18.63 -41.31
C ARG A 9 -22.86 -17.81 -41.10
N ARG A 10 -22.55 -17.42 -39.85
CA ARG A 10 -21.20 -16.96 -39.47
C ARG A 10 -20.31 -18.18 -39.26
N ALA A 11 -19.25 -18.28 -40.05
CA ALA A 11 -18.14 -19.19 -39.79
C ALA A 11 -17.27 -18.60 -38.67
N SER A 12 -17.05 -19.38 -37.62
CA SER A 12 -16.10 -19.10 -36.53
C SER A 12 -14.70 -19.53 -36.97
N THR A 13 -13.79 -18.57 -37.08
CA THR A 13 -12.35 -18.78 -37.24
C THR A 13 -11.75 -19.29 -35.93
N PRO A 14 -10.87 -20.31 -35.95
CA PRO A 14 -10.17 -20.76 -34.75
C PRO A 14 -9.08 -19.76 -34.35
N LEU A 15 -9.00 -19.48 -33.05
CA LEU A 15 -7.96 -18.67 -32.43
C LEU A 15 -6.60 -19.35 -32.62
N SER A 16 -5.64 -18.58 -33.14
CA SER A 16 -4.25 -19.00 -33.31
C SER A 16 -3.59 -19.28 -31.96
N SER A 17 -2.91 -20.42 -31.84
CA SER A 17 -2.11 -20.79 -30.68
C SER A 17 -0.99 -19.76 -30.41
N PRO A 18 -0.69 -19.44 -29.15
CA PRO A 18 0.45 -18.58 -28.81
C PRO A 18 1.80 -19.30 -29.06
N PRO A 19 2.88 -18.55 -29.31
CA PRO A 19 4.21 -19.12 -29.53
C PRO A 19 4.77 -19.78 -28.24
N PRO A 20 5.65 -20.78 -28.38
CA PRO A 20 6.26 -21.46 -27.24
C PRO A 20 7.18 -20.52 -26.44
N SER A 21 7.14 -20.67 -25.12
CA SER A 21 8.03 -19.96 -24.18
C SER A 21 9.51 -20.30 -24.44
N PRO A 22 10.43 -19.34 -24.25
CA PRO A 22 11.86 -19.59 -24.40
C PRO A 22 12.39 -20.51 -23.28
N ASN A 23 13.35 -21.36 -23.64
CA ASN A 23 14.05 -22.26 -22.72
C ASN A 23 14.75 -21.50 -21.58
N PRO A 24 14.79 -22.06 -20.35
CA PRO A 24 15.54 -21.47 -19.25
C PRO A 24 17.04 -21.51 -19.55
N SER A 25 17.66 -20.33 -19.53
CA SER A 25 19.10 -20.15 -19.70
C SER A 25 19.85 -20.70 -18.49
N SER A 26 20.89 -21.49 -18.74
CA SER A 26 21.85 -21.98 -17.76
C SER A 26 22.47 -20.83 -16.95
N PRO A 27 22.73 -20.99 -15.63
CA PRO A 27 23.29 -19.92 -14.82
C PRO A 27 24.79 -19.75 -15.11
N SER A 28 25.16 -18.55 -15.58
CA SER A 28 26.55 -18.11 -15.66
C SER A 28 27.09 -17.79 -14.27
N SER A 29 28.25 -18.39 -13.97
CA SER A 29 29.03 -18.19 -12.77
C SER A 29 29.76 -16.84 -12.81
N SER A 30 29.39 -15.90 -11.95
CA SER A 30 30.30 -14.91 -11.31
C SER A 30 29.49 -13.82 -10.59
N ALA A 31 29.30 -13.99 -9.29
CA ALA A 31 28.91 -12.90 -8.40
C ALA A 31 29.90 -12.85 -7.22
N PRO A 32 30.43 -11.67 -6.85
CA PRO A 32 31.37 -11.51 -5.74
C PRO A 32 30.68 -11.61 -4.37
N PRO A 33 31.43 -11.89 -3.29
CA PRO A 33 30.85 -12.23 -1.99
C PRO A 33 30.27 -11.00 -1.26
N MET A 34 29.02 -11.13 -0.82
CA MET A 34 28.37 -10.21 0.12
C MET A 34 28.79 -10.54 1.57
N PRO A 35 28.99 -9.53 2.44
CA PRO A 35 29.37 -9.74 3.83
C PRO A 35 28.18 -10.23 4.67
N SER A 36 28.45 -11.25 5.49
CA SER A 36 27.50 -11.88 6.40
C SER A 36 27.26 -11.01 7.65
N TYR A 37 26.07 -10.42 7.75
CA TYR A 37 25.56 -9.89 9.01
C TYR A 37 24.82 -11.00 9.77
N ALA A 38 25.46 -11.50 10.83
CA ALA A 38 24.87 -12.44 11.77
C ALA A 38 23.84 -11.71 12.66
N PHE A 39 22.56 -11.97 12.41
CA PHE A 39 21.48 -11.62 13.34
C PHE A 39 21.41 -12.69 14.45
N ASN A 40 21.89 -12.35 15.64
CA ASN A 40 21.69 -13.13 16.86
C ASN A 40 20.24 -12.94 17.35
N SER A 41 19.33 -13.78 16.89
CA SER A 41 18.01 -13.93 17.51
C SER A 41 18.11 -14.92 18.68
N ARG A 42 18.23 -14.37 19.90
CA ARG A 42 17.97 -15.10 21.15
C ARG A 42 16.48 -15.42 21.24
N SER A 43 16.10 -16.63 20.87
CA SER A 43 14.80 -17.20 21.21
C SER A 43 14.82 -17.63 22.68
N SER A 44 14.08 -16.94 23.53
CA SER A 44 13.80 -17.36 24.90
C SER A 44 12.65 -18.38 24.85
N SER A 45 12.99 -19.63 25.15
CA SER A 45 12.03 -20.73 25.34
C SER A 45 11.77 -20.91 26.83
N TYR A 46 10.57 -20.58 27.29
CA TYR A 46 10.00 -21.12 28.51
C TYR A 46 8.48 -21.13 28.36
N TYR A 47 7.90 -22.32 28.19
CA TYR A 47 6.71 -22.79 28.91
C TYR A 47 6.56 -24.28 28.59
N THR A 48 6.83 -25.09 29.60
CA THR A 48 6.52 -26.53 29.67
C THR A 48 5.12 -26.71 30.28
N ASP A 49 4.39 -27.68 29.74
CA ASP A 49 3.39 -28.60 30.34
C ASP A 49 2.70 -28.18 31.66
N ASP A 50 1.37 -28.27 31.74
CA ASP A 50 0.70 -29.55 32.07
C ASP A 50 -0.83 -29.41 32.27
N GLN A 51 -1.53 -30.51 31.94
CA GLN A 51 -2.77 -31.04 32.57
C GLN A 51 -4.12 -30.27 32.46
N SER A 52 -5.13 -30.89 31.84
CA SER A 52 -6.04 -31.84 32.50
C SER A 52 -7.39 -32.02 31.78
N ASP A 53 -7.91 -33.24 31.95
CA ASP A 53 -9.14 -33.85 31.45
C ASP A 53 -10.45 -33.07 31.71
N SER A 54 -11.46 -33.26 30.86
CA SER A 54 -12.73 -33.89 31.29
C SER A 54 -13.76 -34.03 30.16
N CYS A 55 -14.18 -35.29 29.98
CA CYS A 55 -15.53 -35.81 29.86
C CYS A 55 -16.63 -34.94 29.24
N TYR A 56 -17.16 -35.36 28.08
CA TYR A 56 -18.60 -35.58 27.92
C TYR A 56 -18.84 -36.78 26.99
N GLY A 57 -19.46 -37.82 27.54
CA GLY A 57 -20.07 -38.90 26.78
C GLY A 57 -21.44 -38.47 26.25
N GLY A 58 -21.85 -39.10 25.15
CA GLY A 58 -23.17 -38.97 24.55
C GLY A 58 -23.36 -40.03 23.46
N ASP A 59 -24.44 -40.80 23.62
CA ASP A 59 -24.80 -42.07 22.99
C ASP A 59 -24.83 -42.18 21.45
N PRO A 60 -24.84 -43.42 20.91
CA PRO A 60 -24.85 -43.73 19.49
C PRO A 60 -26.27 -43.68 18.90
N GLY A 61 -26.50 -42.76 17.97
CA GLY A 61 -27.73 -42.65 17.18
C GLY A 61 -27.67 -43.50 15.91
N VAL A 62 -28.51 -44.52 15.88
CA VAL A 62 -28.86 -45.38 14.73
C VAL A 62 -29.59 -44.57 13.65
N TYR A 63 -29.04 -44.51 12.44
CA TYR A 63 -29.75 -44.30 11.16
C TYR A 63 -28.90 -45.05 10.12
N GLY A 64 -29.38 -46.09 9.44
CA GLY A 64 -30.57 -46.07 8.58
C GLY A 64 -30.04 -46.06 7.15
N GLY A 65 -29.79 -47.25 6.59
CA GLY A 65 -29.23 -47.43 5.26
C GLY A 65 -30.18 -46.88 4.19
N SER A 66 -29.58 -46.18 3.23
CA SER A 66 -30.21 -45.87 1.95
C SER A 66 -29.23 -46.29 0.86
N ASP A 67 -29.48 -47.47 0.28
CA ASP A 67 -28.94 -47.87 -1.01
C ASP A 67 -29.47 -46.89 -2.05
N PHE A 68 -28.57 -46.11 -2.64
CA PHE A 68 -28.85 -45.22 -3.75
C PHE A 68 -27.89 -45.60 -4.88
N ASP A 69 -28.33 -46.53 -5.72
CA ASP A 69 -27.66 -46.92 -6.94
C ASP A 69 -27.69 -45.74 -7.92
N PHE A 70 -26.55 -45.08 -8.08
CA PHE A 70 -26.34 -44.09 -9.13
C PHE A 70 -25.60 -44.78 -10.27
N GLU A 71 -26.36 -45.20 -11.28
CA GLU A 71 -25.82 -45.66 -12.56
C GLU A 71 -25.11 -44.48 -13.24
N SER A 72 -23.78 -44.45 -13.14
CA SER A 72 -22.94 -43.54 -13.92
C SER A 72 -22.57 -44.22 -15.24
N GLU A 73 -23.35 -43.94 -16.28
CA GLU A 73 -22.94 -44.16 -17.66
C GLU A 73 -21.83 -43.15 -18.00
N SER A 74 -20.58 -43.62 -18.06
CA SER A 74 -19.50 -42.86 -18.70
C SER A 74 -18.64 -43.82 -19.52
N ASP A 75 -19.07 -44.07 -20.75
CA ASP A 75 -18.26 -44.67 -21.80
C ASP A 75 -17.23 -43.65 -22.27
N ASN A 76 -16.02 -43.76 -21.73
CA ASN A 76 -14.82 -43.25 -22.35
C ASN A 76 -13.75 -44.33 -22.16
N GLU A 77 -13.61 -45.18 -23.18
CA GLU A 77 -12.62 -46.24 -23.25
C GLU A 77 -11.21 -45.65 -23.13
N SER A 78 -10.64 -45.74 -21.93
CA SER A 78 -9.22 -45.54 -21.69
C SER A 78 -8.49 -46.82 -22.06
N GLU A 79 -7.86 -46.83 -23.23
CA GLU A 79 -6.87 -47.84 -23.61
C GLU A 79 -5.71 -47.85 -22.57
N ASP A 80 -5.55 -49.00 -21.92
CA ASP A 80 -4.34 -49.55 -21.26
C ASP A 80 -3.64 -48.78 -20.12
N ASN A 81 -4.38 -48.39 -19.08
CA ASN A 81 -3.78 -47.95 -17.79
C ASN A 81 -3.19 -49.11 -16.95
N GLY A 82 -3.45 -50.37 -17.30
CA GLY A 82 -3.07 -51.55 -16.48
C GLY A 82 -1.57 -51.84 -16.47
N ASN A 83 -0.85 -51.52 -17.55
CA ASN A 83 0.54 -51.93 -17.74
C ASN A 83 1.60 -50.90 -17.31
N HIS A 84 1.22 -49.66 -16.99
CA HIS A 84 2.20 -48.62 -16.63
C HIS A 84 2.92 -48.94 -15.32
N GLU A 85 2.19 -49.46 -14.32
CA GLU A 85 2.73 -49.74 -12.99
C GLU A 85 3.87 -50.77 -13.01
N GLU A 86 3.79 -51.75 -13.92
CA GLU A 86 4.78 -52.83 -14.04
C GLU A 86 6.06 -52.39 -14.76
N HIS A 87 5.96 -51.40 -15.66
CA HIS A 87 7.05 -50.97 -16.53
C HIS A 87 7.72 -49.67 -16.07
N CYS A 88 7.11 -48.94 -15.13
CA CYS A 88 7.64 -47.66 -14.67
C CYS A 88 8.41 -47.82 -13.35
N ASN A 89 9.71 -47.49 -13.38
CA ASN A 89 10.61 -47.55 -12.22
C ASN A 89 10.10 -46.71 -11.03
N HIS A 90 9.24 -45.72 -11.27
CA HIS A 90 8.63 -44.88 -10.24
C HIS A 90 7.54 -45.58 -9.41
N HIS A 91 7.06 -46.76 -9.83
CA HIS A 91 6.03 -47.54 -9.12
C HIS A 91 6.57 -48.83 -8.50
N SER A 92 7.85 -49.16 -8.71
CA SER A 92 8.46 -50.41 -8.24
C SER A 92 8.41 -50.53 -6.69
N THR A 93 7.45 -51.31 -6.20
CA THR A 93 7.27 -51.57 -4.76
C THR A 93 8.20 -52.69 -4.28
N ALA A 94 9.45 -52.36 -3.98
CA ALA A 94 10.32 -53.25 -3.18
C ALA A 94 9.71 -53.57 -1.78
N LEU A 95 8.69 -52.81 -1.36
CA LEU A 95 7.97 -52.94 -0.08
C LEU A 95 6.97 -54.11 0.00
N SER A 96 6.60 -54.78 -1.10
CA SER A 96 5.67 -55.92 -1.05
C SER A 96 6.26 -57.15 -0.34
N THR A 97 7.58 -57.19 -0.12
CA THR A 97 8.29 -58.37 0.39
C THR A 97 8.66 -58.31 1.88
N ARG A 98 8.55 -57.15 2.54
CA ARG A 98 8.96 -56.94 3.94
C ARG A 98 7.78 -56.62 4.85
N CYS A 99 7.87 -57.07 6.10
CA CYS A 99 6.85 -56.80 7.11
C CYS A 99 6.76 -55.30 7.46
N ASN A 100 5.55 -54.74 7.41
CA ASN A 100 5.26 -53.35 7.81
C ASN A 100 5.14 -53.13 9.33
N GLY A 101 5.19 -54.19 10.13
CA GLY A 101 5.14 -54.10 11.59
C GLY A 101 6.43 -53.57 12.19
N HIS A 102 6.32 -53.06 13.42
CA HIS A 102 7.47 -52.65 14.24
C HIS A 102 7.70 -53.68 15.35
N THR A 103 8.96 -53.89 15.73
CA THR A 103 9.31 -54.67 16.92
C THR A 103 8.88 -53.92 18.18
N TYR A 104 8.84 -54.60 19.34
CA TYR A 104 8.52 -53.96 20.63
C TYR A 104 9.42 -52.74 20.96
N GLY A 105 10.62 -52.67 20.42
CA GLY A 105 11.53 -51.53 20.54
C GLY A 105 11.33 -50.44 19.47
N GLY A 106 10.20 -50.43 18.75
CA GLY A 106 9.86 -49.42 17.74
C GLY A 106 10.67 -49.49 16.44
N LYS A 107 11.49 -50.53 16.22
CA LYS A 107 12.29 -50.70 14.99
C LYS A 107 11.48 -51.41 13.91
N PRO A 108 11.66 -51.09 12.61
CA PRO A 108 10.96 -51.78 11.53
C PRO A 108 11.34 -53.27 11.50
N CYS A 109 10.34 -54.14 11.29
CA CYS A 109 10.56 -55.58 11.23
C CYS A 109 11.37 -55.98 10.00
N SER A 110 12.44 -56.76 10.19
CA SER A 110 13.28 -57.29 9.09
C SER A 110 12.75 -58.58 8.47
N ARG A 111 11.68 -59.18 9.04
CA ARG A 111 11.15 -60.46 8.55
C ARG A 111 10.41 -60.28 7.23
N LYS A 112 10.49 -61.30 6.38
CA LYS A 112 9.69 -61.37 5.14
C LYS A 112 8.21 -61.31 5.49
N ALA A 113 7.47 -60.50 4.74
CA ALA A 113 6.02 -60.50 4.84
C ALA A 113 5.44 -61.78 4.22
N HIS A 114 4.29 -62.21 4.73
CA HIS A 114 3.45 -63.17 4.05
C HIS A 114 2.43 -62.39 3.22
N VAL A 115 2.00 -62.93 2.07
CA VAL A 115 0.88 -62.35 1.30
C VAL A 115 -0.40 -62.56 2.13
N PHE A 116 -1.23 -61.53 2.26
CA PHE A 116 -2.48 -61.53 3.04
C PHE A 116 -3.67 -61.07 2.20
N ASP A 117 -4.85 -61.26 2.78
CA ASP A 117 -6.15 -60.86 2.27
C ASP A 117 -6.14 -59.43 1.70
N GLU A 118 -6.87 -59.23 0.60
CA GLU A 118 -7.00 -57.94 -0.06
C GLU A 118 -7.42 -56.86 0.95
N GLY A 119 -6.71 -55.72 0.96
CA GLY A 119 -6.99 -54.59 1.84
C GLY A 119 -6.15 -54.50 3.12
N MET A 120 -5.19 -55.41 3.36
CA MET A 120 -4.31 -55.37 4.53
C MET A 120 -2.84 -55.09 4.16
N LEU A 121 -2.09 -54.43 5.06
CA LEU A 121 -0.67 -54.23 4.86
C LEU A 121 0.12 -55.54 5.03
N PRO A 122 1.17 -55.78 4.22
CA PRO A 122 1.95 -57.00 4.35
C PRO A 122 2.73 -57.01 5.68
N VAL A 123 2.44 -57.98 6.55
CA VAL A 123 3.11 -58.19 7.84
C VAL A 123 3.75 -59.59 7.94
N CYS A 124 4.53 -59.90 8.96
CA CYS A 124 4.99 -61.27 9.20
C CYS A 124 4.04 -61.97 10.18
N ARG A 125 4.11 -63.31 10.31
CA ARG A 125 3.26 -64.07 11.25
C ARG A 125 3.28 -63.52 12.67
N SER A 126 4.43 -63.05 13.15
CA SER A 126 4.57 -62.49 14.51
C SER A 126 4.03 -61.07 14.67
N HIS A 127 3.71 -60.36 13.58
CA HIS A 127 3.01 -59.08 13.61
C HIS A 127 1.58 -59.20 13.05
N ARG A 128 1.06 -60.42 12.89
CA ARG A 128 -0.31 -60.66 12.41
C ARG A 128 -1.36 -60.04 13.33
N TRP A 129 -1.10 -60.06 14.64
CA TRP A 129 -1.99 -59.46 15.64
C TRP A 129 -2.10 -57.94 15.51
N TYR A 130 -1.06 -57.24 15.04
CA TYR A 130 -1.14 -55.82 14.69
C TYR A 130 -2.09 -55.53 13.52
N GLY A 131 -2.33 -56.52 12.64
CA GLY A 131 -3.29 -56.38 11.54
C GLY A 131 -4.76 -56.47 12.00
N GLY A 132 -5.05 -57.19 13.08
CA GLY A 132 -6.43 -57.39 13.54
C GLY A 132 -6.93 -56.38 14.56
N LEU A 133 -6.04 -55.59 15.17
CA LEU A 133 -6.35 -54.65 16.25
C LEU A 133 -6.35 -53.20 15.72
N GLY A 134 -7.44 -52.81 15.05
CA GLY A 134 -7.74 -51.43 14.66
C GLY A 134 -7.24 -51.00 13.28
N ASP A 135 -7.32 -49.68 13.00
CA ASP A 135 -7.04 -49.08 11.69
C ASP A 135 -5.57 -49.23 11.23
N PHE A 136 -4.66 -49.64 12.11
CA PHE A 136 -3.23 -49.80 11.84
C PHE A 136 -2.89 -50.93 10.85
N GLY A 137 -3.80 -51.88 10.65
CA GLY A 137 -3.62 -53.00 9.73
C GLY A 137 -4.13 -52.77 8.31
N ARG A 138 -5.06 -51.83 8.12
CA ARG A 138 -5.71 -51.57 6.83
C ARG A 138 -4.71 -50.92 5.88
N ALA A 139 -4.65 -51.45 4.66
CA ALA A 139 -3.89 -50.86 3.58
C ALA A 139 -4.78 -49.93 2.74
N GLY A 140 -4.31 -48.71 2.54
CA GLY A 140 -4.72 -47.86 1.43
C GLY A 140 -3.74 -47.99 0.26
N ARG A 141 -4.11 -47.40 -0.88
CA ARG A 141 -3.18 -47.15 -1.99
C ARG A 141 -2.75 -45.70 -1.98
N CYS A 142 -1.48 -45.45 -2.26
CA CYS A 142 -0.92 -44.12 -2.28
C CYS A 142 -1.58 -43.28 -3.39
N GLN A 143 -2.21 -42.17 -3.01
CA GLN A 143 -2.98 -41.32 -3.93
C GLN A 143 -2.16 -40.15 -4.52
N ALA A 144 -0.89 -40.01 -4.15
CA ALA A 144 0.00 -39.02 -4.75
C ALA A 144 0.31 -39.39 -6.22
N VAL A 145 0.45 -38.38 -7.09
CA VAL A 145 0.95 -38.59 -8.45
C VAL A 145 2.48 -38.74 -8.40
N ALA A 146 3.02 -39.78 -9.02
CA ALA A 146 4.45 -40.00 -9.12
C ALA A 146 5.07 -39.06 -10.17
N ALA A 147 6.40 -38.99 -10.23
CA ALA A 147 7.12 -38.13 -11.17
C ALA A 147 6.81 -38.42 -12.66
N CYS A 148 6.31 -39.61 -12.97
CA CYS A 148 5.86 -40.00 -14.32
C CYS A 148 4.48 -39.44 -14.71
N GLY A 149 3.78 -38.77 -13.80
CA GLY A 149 2.44 -38.21 -14.05
C GLY A 149 1.27 -39.13 -13.73
N TYR A 150 1.51 -40.38 -13.33
CA TYR A 150 0.48 -41.36 -12.93
C TYR A 150 0.35 -41.49 -11.41
N VAL A 151 -0.82 -41.95 -10.93
CA VAL A 151 -1.05 -42.18 -9.49
C VAL A 151 -0.10 -43.25 -8.97
N CYS A 152 0.55 -42.99 -7.84
CA CYS A 152 1.60 -43.83 -7.28
C CYS A 152 1.10 -45.26 -6.99
N ASN A 153 -0.10 -45.40 -6.45
CA ASN A 153 -0.81 -46.66 -6.15
C ASN A 153 -0.08 -47.68 -5.25
N ARG A 154 1.11 -47.35 -4.76
CA ARG A 154 1.87 -48.17 -3.80
C ARG A 154 1.09 -48.35 -2.49
N LEU A 155 1.18 -49.53 -1.89
CA LEU A 155 0.53 -49.82 -0.61
C LEU A 155 1.03 -48.85 0.48
N ALA A 156 0.09 -48.33 1.25
CA ALA A 156 0.28 -47.34 2.30
C ALA A 156 -0.60 -47.67 3.50
N PRO A 157 -0.25 -47.23 4.73
CA PRO A 157 -1.17 -47.27 5.86
C PRO A 157 -2.46 -46.51 5.53
N TYR A 158 -3.60 -47.11 5.88
CA TYR A 158 -4.90 -46.45 5.76
C TYR A 158 -5.00 -45.30 6.76
N ALA A 159 -4.92 -44.08 6.25
CA ALA A 159 -5.11 -42.82 6.97
C ALA A 159 -6.09 -41.92 6.18
N PRO A 160 -7.39 -41.87 6.52
CA PRO A 160 -8.32 -40.97 5.84
C PRO A 160 -7.97 -39.49 6.15
N SER A 161 -8.12 -38.54 5.24
CA SER A 161 -8.71 -38.63 3.88
C SER A 161 -7.75 -39.08 2.77
N PHE A 162 -6.44 -39.07 2.99
CA PHE A 162 -5.43 -39.42 1.98
C PHE A 162 -4.37 -40.38 2.51
N HIS A 163 -4.11 -41.44 1.76
CA HIS A 163 -3.10 -42.44 2.12
C HIS A 163 -1.82 -42.17 1.34
N PHE A 164 -0.68 -42.08 2.04
CA PHE A 164 0.62 -41.84 1.43
C PHE A 164 1.59 -42.98 1.74
N CYS A 165 2.29 -43.46 0.71
CA CYS A 165 3.44 -44.32 0.92
C CYS A 165 4.58 -43.53 1.58
N LYS A 166 5.56 -44.23 2.13
CA LYS A 166 6.70 -43.61 2.85
C LYS A 166 7.45 -42.55 2.04
N GLU A 167 7.51 -42.70 0.73
CA GLU A 167 8.16 -41.74 -0.18
C GLU A 167 7.36 -40.42 -0.29
N HIS A 168 6.03 -40.50 -0.30
CA HIS A 168 5.15 -39.33 -0.43
C HIS A 168 4.66 -38.77 0.91
N GLN A 169 4.95 -39.43 2.03
CA GLN A 169 4.50 -39.02 3.37
C GLN A 169 5.13 -37.69 3.82
N LYS A 170 6.29 -37.31 3.28
CA LYS A 170 6.96 -36.02 3.56
C LYS A 170 6.42 -34.84 2.74
N GLY A 171 5.34 -35.07 1.99
CA GLY A 171 4.79 -34.13 1.03
C GLY A 171 5.03 -34.62 -0.40
N SER A 172 3.99 -34.53 -1.22
CA SER A 172 4.08 -34.67 -2.67
C SER A 172 3.52 -33.39 -3.27
N GLU A 173 4.24 -32.80 -4.23
CA GLU A 173 3.73 -31.67 -5.03
C GLU A 173 2.55 -32.09 -5.94
N ALA A 174 2.24 -33.38 -5.96
CA ALA A 174 1.45 -34.03 -6.99
C ALA A 174 0.20 -34.72 -6.39
N LEU A 175 -0.24 -34.29 -5.21
CA LEU A 175 -1.63 -34.55 -4.82
C LEU A 175 -2.55 -33.80 -5.80
N PRO A 176 -3.56 -34.47 -6.39
CA PRO A 176 -4.58 -33.74 -7.13
C PRO A 176 -5.23 -32.74 -6.17
N CYS A 177 -5.14 -31.46 -6.49
CA CYS A 177 -5.88 -30.45 -5.74
C CYS A 177 -7.36 -30.66 -6.04
N TYR A 178 -8.10 -31.34 -5.17
CA TYR A 178 -9.52 -31.59 -5.40
C TYR A 178 -10.32 -30.30 -5.56
N ILE A 179 -9.84 -29.20 -4.97
CA ILE A 179 -10.40 -27.88 -5.22
C ILE A 179 -10.26 -27.50 -6.69
N THR A 180 -9.11 -27.67 -7.36
CA THR A 180 -8.97 -27.35 -8.81
C THR A 180 -9.84 -28.22 -9.70
N ARG A 181 -10.28 -29.41 -9.23
CA ARG A 181 -11.24 -30.25 -9.95
C ARG A 181 -12.67 -29.75 -9.86
N LEU A 182 -12.99 -28.88 -8.90
CA LEU A 182 -14.31 -28.27 -8.81
C LEU A 182 -14.49 -27.27 -9.97
N PRO A 183 -15.71 -27.18 -10.52
CA PRO A 183 -16.09 -26.08 -11.40
C PRO A 183 -15.70 -24.73 -10.80
N THR A 184 -15.29 -23.80 -11.66
CA THR A 184 -14.82 -22.47 -11.26
C THR A 184 -15.85 -21.76 -10.39
N GLU A 185 -17.14 -21.94 -10.64
CA GLU A 185 -18.24 -21.37 -9.87
C GLU A 185 -18.18 -21.81 -8.39
N LEU A 186 -17.98 -23.11 -8.14
CA LEU A 186 -17.88 -23.64 -6.78
C LEU A 186 -16.60 -23.16 -6.09
N ARG A 187 -15.48 -23.07 -6.81
CA ARG A 187 -14.24 -22.50 -6.27
C ARG A 187 -14.41 -21.04 -5.87
N LEU A 188 -15.06 -20.23 -6.72
CA LEU A 188 -15.38 -18.84 -6.41
C LEU A 188 -16.33 -18.73 -5.21
N MET A 189 -17.30 -19.64 -5.05
CA MET A 189 -18.14 -19.70 -3.85
C MET A 189 -17.33 -20.01 -2.58
N ILE A 190 -16.43 -20.99 -2.64
CA ILE A 190 -15.52 -21.31 -1.54
C ILE A 190 -14.66 -20.10 -1.18
N PHE A 191 -14.06 -19.44 -2.18
CA PHE A 191 -13.26 -18.24 -1.96
C PHE A 191 -14.05 -17.10 -1.34
N ARG A 192 -15.31 -16.87 -1.76
CA ARG A 192 -16.19 -15.88 -1.11
C ARG A 192 -16.45 -16.20 0.36
N TYR A 193 -16.59 -17.47 0.71
CA TYR A 193 -16.75 -17.89 2.11
C TYR A 193 -15.48 -17.65 2.93
N LEU A 194 -14.30 -17.80 2.31
CA LEU A 194 -13.01 -17.61 2.96
C LEU A 194 -12.57 -16.16 3.09
N PHE A 195 -13.02 -15.26 2.20
CA PHE A 195 -12.63 -13.86 2.23
C PHE A 195 -13.54 -13.01 3.09
N PRO A 196 -12.98 -12.03 3.83
CA PRO A 196 -13.77 -11.12 4.63
C PRO A 196 -14.53 -10.15 3.71
N ASN A 197 -15.70 -9.70 4.16
CA ASN A 197 -16.47 -8.66 3.47
C ASN A 197 -15.81 -7.28 3.51
N VAL A 198 -14.94 -7.05 4.50
CA VAL A 198 -14.22 -5.80 4.71
C VAL A 198 -12.75 -6.10 4.97
N ILE A 199 -11.90 -5.47 4.19
CA ILE A 199 -10.46 -5.53 4.32
C ILE A 199 -10.03 -4.27 5.08
N LYS A 200 -9.64 -4.45 6.35
CA LYS A 200 -9.25 -3.35 7.23
C LYS A 200 -7.91 -2.73 6.81
N ASP A 201 -7.73 -1.46 7.15
CA ASP A 201 -6.50 -0.71 6.85
C ASP A 201 -5.36 -0.99 7.86
N GLU A 202 -5.68 -1.49 9.05
CA GLU A 202 -4.77 -1.60 10.19
C GLU A 202 -3.55 -2.52 9.98
N ARG A 203 -2.36 -2.09 10.45
CA ARG A 203 -1.12 -2.89 10.40
C ARG A 203 -1.24 -4.21 11.21
N LEU A 204 -1.95 -4.17 12.33
CA LEU A 204 -2.20 -5.34 13.18
C LEU A 204 -3.27 -6.28 12.59
N TYR A 205 -3.83 -5.95 11.44
CA TYR A 205 -4.79 -6.83 10.78
C TYR A 205 -4.16 -8.18 10.41
N ARG A 206 -2.83 -8.26 10.23
CA ARG A 206 -2.13 -9.55 9.99
C ARG A 206 -2.13 -10.50 11.19
N THR A 207 -2.26 -9.96 12.40
CA THR A 207 -2.30 -10.75 13.64
C THR A 207 -3.73 -10.95 14.15
N HIS A 208 -4.72 -10.37 13.48
CA HIS A 208 -6.12 -10.54 13.83
C HIS A 208 -6.63 -11.92 13.36
N PRO A 209 -7.45 -12.64 14.12
CA PRO A 209 -8.02 -13.92 13.68
C PRO A 209 -8.82 -13.78 12.37
N ASP A 210 -9.45 -12.62 12.16
CA ASP A 210 -10.18 -12.28 10.91
C ASP A 210 -9.27 -11.75 9.77
N ALA A 211 -7.95 -11.93 9.85
CA ALA A 211 -7.05 -11.61 8.75
C ALA A 211 -7.49 -12.39 7.50
N PRO A 212 -7.43 -11.78 6.29
CA PRO A 212 -7.78 -12.50 5.10
C PRO A 212 -6.75 -13.61 4.93
N HIS A 213 -7.21 -14.84 4.74
CA HIS A 213 -6.35 -15.98 4.43
C HIS A 213 -5.77 -15.82 3.02
N THR A 214 -4.82 -14.90 2.85
CA THR A 214 -4.16 -14.62 1.57
C THR A 214 -3.26 -15.78 1.13
N ALA A 215 -3.06 -16.79 1.99
CA ALA A 215 -2.35 -18.02 1.65
C ALA A 215 -2.89 -18.65 0.35
N VAL A 216 -4.20 -18.56 0.10
CA VAL A 216 -4.84 -19.08 -1.11
C VAL A 216 -4.30 -18.44 -2.40
N LEU A 217 -3.85 -17.18 -2.33
CA LEU A 217 -3.25 -16.46 -3.47
C LEU A 217 -1.89 -17.02 -3.88
N PHE A 218 -1.24 -17.79 -3.00
CA PHE A 218 0.09 -18.34 -3.22
C PHE A 218 0.08 -19.82 -3.63
N VAL A 219 -1.10 -20.46 -3.69
CA VAL A 219 -1.22 -21.90 -3.98
C VAL A 219 -0.91 -22.20 -5.44
N SER A 220 -1.55 -21.50 -6.37
CA SER A 220 -1.34 -21.67 -7.81
C SER A 220 -1.71 -20.40 -8.57
N ARG A 221 -1.24 -20.28 -9.82
CA ARG A 221 -1.62 -19.16 -10.70
C ARG A 221 -3.13 -19.09 -10.93
N GLN A 222 -3.77 -20.23 -11.12
CA GLN A 222 -5.23 -20.30 -11.33
C GLN A 222 -5.98 -19.79 -10.10
N PHE A 223 -5.57 -20.23 -8.90
CA PHE A 223 -6.16 -19.76 -7.64
C PHE A 223 -5.94 -18.27 -7.47
N TYR A 224 -4.74 -17.78 -7.75
CA TYR A 224 -4.43 -16.36 -7.71
C TYR A 224 -5.37 -15.56 -8.62
N GLU A 225 -5.54 -15.96 -9.87
CA GLU A 225 -6.37 -15.23 -10.83
C GLU A 225 -7.84 -15.17 -10.39
N GLU A 226 -8.41 -16.30 -9.97
CA GLU A 226 -9.80 -16.38 -9.50
C GLU A 226 -10.03 -15.67 -8.16
N ALA A 227 -9.17 -15.92 -7.18
CA ALA A 227 -9.25 -15.28 -5.88
C ALA A 227 -9.00 -13.77 -5.97
N ALA A 228 -8.07 -13.32 -6.81
CA ALA A 228 -7.81 -11.89 -6.99
C ALA A 228 -9.03 -11.17 -7.56
N VAL A 229 -9.76 -11.79 -8.49
CA VAL A 229 -11.02 -11.21 -9.01
C VAL A 229 -12.01 -10.96 -7.88
N LEU A 230 -12.13 -11.89 -6.93
CA LEU A 230 -13.02 -11.75 -5.78
C LEU A 230 -12.48 -10.74 -4.76
N ILE A 231 -11.25 -10.91 -4.27
CA ILE A 231 -10.65 -10.08 -3.22
C ILE A 231 -10.63 -8.61 -3.61
N TYR A 232 -10.28 -8.29 -4.86
CA TYR A 232 -10.24 -6.89 -5.30
C TYR A 232 -11.59 -6.40 -5.84
N GLY A 233 -12.49 -7.30 -6.21
CA GLY A 233 -13.74 -6.99 -6.88
C GLY A 233 -14.96 -6.83 -5.98
N GLU A 234 -15.02 -7.53 -4.84
CA GLU A 234 -16.22 -7.63 -4.00
C GLU A 234 -16.08 -6.99 -2.61
N PRO A 235 -15.05 -7.29 -1.78
CA PRO A 235 -14.88 -6.68 -0.46
C PRO A 235 -14.70 -5.17 -0.51
N LYS A 236 -15.03 -4.51 0.61
CA LYS A 236 -14.69 -3.09 0.83
C LYS A 236 -13.28 -2.99 1.38
N PHE A 237 -12.48 -2.08 0.84
CA PHE A 237 -11.16 -1.77 1.36
C PHE A 237 -11.21 -0.48 2.15
N GLU A 238 -10.91 -0.58 3.44
CA GLU A 238 -10.74 0.58 4.30
C GLU A 238 -9.41 1.28 3.98
N VAL A 239 -9.45 2.61 3.93
CA VAL A 239 -8.30 3.47 3.74
C VAL A 239 -8.36 4.60 4.74
N ARG A 240 -7.28 4.81 5.50
CA ARG A 240 -7.14 5.99 6.35
C ARG A 240 -6.12 6.94 5.73
N ILE A 241 -6.54 8.18 5.52
CA ILE A 241 -5.69 9.24 4.99
C ILE A 241 -5.56 10.32 6.07
N TRP A 242 -4.32 10.72 6.34
CA TRP A 242 -3.94 11.80 7.25
C TRP A 242 -3.05 12.81 6.50
N PRO A 243 -2.80 14.01 7.05
CA PRO A 243 -1.87 14.94 6.43
C PRO A 243 -0.47 14.32 6.25
N THR A 244 -0.08 13.43 7.15
CA THR A 244 1.26 12.83 7.20
C THR A 244 1.34 11.40 6.68
N TYR A 245 0.24 10.71 6.38
CA TYR A 245 0.35 9.33 5.89
C TYR A 245 -0.90 8.84 5.15
N ILE A 246 -0.72 7.76 4.40
CA ILE A 246 -1.78 6.97 3.77
C ILE A 246 -1.65 5.54 4.30
N GLN A 247 -2.75 4.97 4.76
CA GLN A 247 -2.82 3.59 5.21
C GLN A 247 -3.82 2.80 4.38
N LEU A 248 -3.35 1.73 3.76
CA LEU A 248 -4.11 0.84 2.88
C LEU A 248 -3.58 -0.58 3.02
N PHE A 249 -4.47 -1.52 3.33
CA PHE A 249 -4.19 -2.96 3.35
C PHE A 249 -2.99 -3.37 4.23
N GLY A 250 -2.96 -2.88 5.47
CA GLY A 250 -1.87 -3.13 6.41
C GLY A 250 -0.52 -2.51 6.01
N LYS A 251 -0.48 -1.76 4.90
CA LYS A 251 0.66 -0.95 4.48
C LYS A 251 0.38 0.50 4.82
N ARG A 252 1.43 1.21 5.19
CA ARG A 252 1.34 2.63 5.50
C ARG A 252 2.50 3.34 4.84
N TRP A 253 2.16 4.30 4.00
CA TRP A 253 3.08 5.27 3.41
C TRP A 253 3.10 6.49 4.30
N ASP A 254 4.27 6.82 4.84
CA ASP A 254 4.48 8.02 5.64
C ASP A 254 5.09 9.14 4.80
N ARG A 255 4.65 10.36 5.06
CA ARG A 255 5.18 11.60 4.51
C ARG A 255 6.49 11.96 5.22
N GLU A 256 7.23 12.85 4.59
CA GLU A 256 8.58 13.37 4.91
C GLU A 256 8.86 13.75 6.38
N ASP A 257 7.83 13.97 7.20
CA ASP A 257 7.92 14.52 8.56
C ASP A 257 8.06 13.44 9.67
N THR A 258 8.23 12.17 9.29
CA THR A 258 8.44 11.08 10.26
C THR A 258 9.81 10.47 10.06
N CYS A 259 10.50 10.12 11.14
CA CYS A 259 11.90 9.67 11.19
C CYS A 259 12.22 8.35 10.44
N TYR A 260 11.41 7.91 9.48
CA TYR A 260 11.49 6.63 8.80
C TYR A 260 11.86 6.78 7.32
N ILE A 261 12.65 5.81 6.82
CA ILE A 261 13.16 5.81 5.44
C ILE A 261 12.02 5.88 4.42
N PHE A 262 12.11 6.86 3.50
CA PHE A 262 11.08 7.17 2.53
C PHE A 262 11.21 6.34 1.25
N GLU A 263 10.18 5.56 0.93
CA GLU A 263 9.93 5.04 -0.42
C GLU A 263 8.76 5.80 -1.07
N GLU A 264 8.68 5.77 -2.40
CA GLU A 264 7.55 6.35 -3.12
C GLU A 264 6.23 5.66 -2.72
N PRO A 265 5.10 6.41 -2.65
CA PRO A 265 3.79 5.83 -2.32
C PRO A 265 3.41 4.65 -3.23
N THR A 266 3.80 4.72 -4.50
CA THR A 266 3.56 3.68 -5.51
C THR A 266 4.23 2.35 -5.17
N LYS A 267 5.41 2.38 -4.55
CA LYS A 267 6.16 1.19 -4.11
C LYS A 267 5.56 0.62 -2.84
N ILE A 268 5.40 1.46 -1.82
CA ILE A 268 4.87 1.04 -0.52
C ILE A 268 3.45 0.48 -0.66
N LEU A 269 2.53 1.26 -1.23
CA LEU A 269 1.12 0.89 -1.32
C LEU A 269 0.81 -0.14 -2.42
N CYS A 270 1.83 -0.59 -3.17
CA CYS A 270 1.69 -1.53 -4.30
C CYS A 270 0.66 -1.07 -5.34
N ARG A 271 1.07 -0.14 -6.19
CA ARG A 271 0.22 0.43 -7.26
C ARG A 271 -0.57 -0.61 -8.07
N PRO A 272 0.00 -1.75 -8.52
CA PRO A 272 -0.74 -2.73 -9.30
C PRO A 272 -1.91 -3.36 -8.53
N ALA A 273 -1.76 -3.60 -7.23
CA ALA A 273 -2.81 -4.16 -6.39
C ALA A 273 -3.89 -3.10 -6.08
N ALA A 274 -3.47 -1.89 -5.72
CA ALA A 274 -4.38 -0.80 -5.37
C ALA A 274 -5.34 -0.44 -6.53
N ARG A 275 -4.87 -0.49 -7.78
CA ARG A 275 -5.68 -0.26 -9.00
C ARG A 275 -6.73 -1.33 -9.29
N ARG A 276 -6.57 -2.54 -8.72
CA ARG A 276 -7.56 -3.62 -8.90
C ARG A 276 -8.76 -3.45 -7.99
N ILE A 277 -8.63 -2.69 -6.90
CA ILE A 277 -9.69 -2.48 -5.91
C ILE A 277 -10.90 -1.82 -6.58
N ARG A 278 -12.09 -2.39 -6.35
CA ARG A 278 -13.36 -1.90 -6.91
C ARG A 278 -14.24 -1.18 -5.91
N HIS A 279 -14.09 -1.44 -4.62
CA HIS A 279 -14.86 -0.80 -3.56
C HIS A 279 -13.94 -0.22 -2.48
N LEU A 280 -13.87 1.10 -2.41
CA LEU A 280 -13.08 1.83 -1.40
C LEU A 280 -13.99 2.46 -0.34
N ASP A 281 -13.54 2.41 0.90
CA ASP A 281 -14.11 3.12 2.04
C ASP A 281 -13.03 3.96 2.71
N ILE A 282 -13.06 5.26 2.47
CA ILE A 282 -11.95 6.17 2.79
C ILE A 282 -12.34 7.06 3.96
N GLN A 283 -11.57 7.02 5.04
CA GLN A 283 -11.63 8.01 6.10
C GLN A 283 -10.54 9.06 5.90
N VAL A 284 -10.94 10.33 5.80
CA VAL A 284 -10.02 11.47 5.61
C VAL A 284 -9.94 12.25 6.90
N ASN A 285 -8.85 12.09 7.64
CA ASN A 285 -8.64 12.70 8.94
C ASN A 285 -7.78 13.97 8.83
N PHE A 286 -8.16 15.05 9.53
CA PHE A 286 -7.45 16.33 9.52
C PHE A 286 -7.87 17.24 10.69
N ALA A 287 -7.43 18.49 10.68
CA ALA A 287 -7.58 19.48 11.76
C ALA A 287 -6.84 19.10 13.06
N LEU A 288 -5.80 18.26 12.95
CA LEU A 288 -4.95 17.91 14.07
C LEU A 288 -4.12 19.12 14.47
N THR A 289 -3.97 19.40 15.76
CA THR A 289 -2.82 20.23 16.17
C THR A 289 -1.56 19.40 16.02
N GLN A 290 -0.75 19.67 15.01
CA GLN A 290 0.66 19.40 15.16
C GLN A 290 1.29 20.52 16.00
N SER A 291 2.38 20.16 16.64
CA SER A 291 3.33 21.07 17.27
C SER A 291 3.65 22.26 16.37
N ASN A 292 3.99 23.40 16.98
CA ASN A 292 4.43 24.62 16.31
C ASN A 292 5.39 24.34 15.14
N ILE A 293 4.88 24.32 13.91
CA ILE A 293 5.72 24.22 12.71
C ILE A 293 6.48 25.53 12.61
N ARG A 294 7.81 25.44 12.65
CA ARG A 294 8.69 26.60 12.62
C ARG A 294 8.50 27.36 11.30
N GLY A 295 8.46 28.70 11.39
CA GLY A 295 8.33 29.58 10.22
C GLY A 295 6.93 29.75 9.63
N VAL A 296 5.91 29.02 10.10
CA VAL A 296 4.52 29.16 9.62
C VAL A 296 3.75 30.19 10.45
N SER A 297 3.98 30.26 11.77
CA SER A 297 3.36 31.26 12.65
C SER A 297 4.04 32.62 12.50
N GLY A 298 3.27 33.67 12.21
CA GLY A 298 3.75 35.08 12.23
C GLY A 298 3.60 35.87 10.92
N PHE A 299 3.41 35.24 9.76
CA PHE A 299 3.39 35.92 8.46
C PHE A 299 2.06 35.81 7.70
N GLY A 300 0.94 35.78 8.43
CA GLY A 300 -0.41 35.78 7.85
C GLY A 300 -0.87 34.45 7.25
N ARG A 301 -0.10 33.36 7.40
CA ARG A 301 -0.53 32.00 7.06
C ARG A 301 -0.92 31.25 8.32
N SER A 302 -2.06 30.59 8.27
CA SER A 302 -2.54 29.78 9.39
C SER A 302 -1.96 28.38 9.32
N TYR A 303 -1.64 27.79 10.47
CA TYR A 303 -1.28 26.37 10.57
C TYR A 303 -2.34 25.46 9.92
N GLU A 304 -3.60 25.87 10.06
CA GLU A 304 -4.74 25.27 9.41
C GLU A 304 -4.60 25.17 7.89
N GLU A 305 -4.20 26.25 7.22
CA GLU A 305 -3.97 26.26 5.77
C GLU A 305 -2.82 25.33 5.39
N PHE A 306 -1.73 25.34 6.17
CA PHE A 306 -0.62 24.42 5.99
C PHE A 306 -1.09 22.95 5.97
N GLU A 307 -1.84 22.55 7.00
CA GLU A 307 -2.34 21.20 7.15
C GLU A 307 -3.29 20.80 6.01
N LEU A 308 -4.22 21.69 5.64
CA LEU A 308 -5.19 21.41 4.58
C LEU A 308 -4.51 21.21 3.21
N TYR A 309 -3.56 22.05 2.83
CA TYR A 309 -2.80 21.86 1.59
C TYR A 309 -1.94 20.59 1.63
N GLN A 310 -1.37 20.27 2.79
CA GLN A 310 -0.63 19.02 2.97
C GLN A 310 -1.52 17.78 2.83
N LEU A 311 -2.69 17.76 3.47
CA LEU A 311 -3.66 16.67 3.36
C LEU A 311 -4.14 16.54 1.91
N ARG A 312 -4.48 17.65 1.26
CA ARG A 312 -4.92 17.66 -0.13
C ARG A 312 -3.87 17.07 -1.07
N ASP A 313 -2.59 17.40 -0.86
CA ASP A 313 -1.49 16.76 -1.58
C ASP A 313 -1.36 15.26 -1.26
N THR A 314 -1.59 14.85 -0.01
CA THR A 314 -1.61 13.42 0.36
C THR A 314 -2.73 12.67 -0.36
N ILE A 315 -3.92 13.26 -0.44
CA ILE A 315 -5.06 12.68 -1.18
C ILE A 315 -4.73 12.59 -2.66
N ARG A 316 -4.07 13.59 -3.26
CA ARG A 316 -3.60 13.52 -4.64
C ARG A 316 -2.65 12.35 -4.87
N LYS A 317 -1.67 12.15 -3.99
CA LYS A 317 -0.75 11.00 -4.07
C LYS A 317 -1.49 9.67 -3.97
N PHE A 318 -2.49 9.56 -3.09
CA PHE A 318 -3.34 8.37 -3.00
C PHE A 318 -4.13 8.14 -4.29
N VAL A 319 -4.76 9.19 -4.80
CA VAL A 319 -5.49 9.20 -6.07
C VAL A 319 -4.58 8.74 -7.22
N ASP A 320 -3.35 9.22 -7.32
CA ASP A 320 -2.38 8.79 -8.35
C ASP A 320 -2.02 7.30 -8.28
N VAL A 321 -2.01 6.74 -7.06
CA VAL A 321 -1.77 5.31 -6.82
C VAL A 321 -2.93 4.47 -7.35
N ILE A 322 -4.18 4.88 -7.12
CA ILE A 322 -5.36 4.12 -7.54
C ILE A 322 -5.86 4.47 -8.95
N SER A 323 -5.42 5.60 -9.51
CA SER A 323 -5.85 6.06 -10.83
C SER A 323 -5.41 5.08 -11.92
N PRO A 324 -6.29 4.78 -12.90
CA PRO A 324 -5.98 3.89 -14.01
C PRO A 324 -4.77 4.38 -14.79
N SER A 325 -3.98 3.45 -15.35
CA SER A 325 -2.92 3.84 -16.29
C SER A 325 -3.56 4.26 -17.62
N PRO A 326 -3.13 5.36 -18.26
CA PRO A 326 -3.61 5.69 -19.60
C PRO A 326 -3.24 4.61 -20.65
N SER A 327 -2.26 3.77 -20.35
CA SER A 327 -1.80 2.66 -21.20
C SER A 327 -2.62 1.37 -21.08
N GLU A 328 -3.46 1.24 -20.05
CA GLU A 328 -4.25 0.02 -19.84
C GLU A 328 -5.55 0.18 -20.64
N SER A 329 -5.84 -0.77 -21.55
CA SER A 329 -6.96 -0.68 -22.49
C SER A 329 -8.34 -0.94 -21.86
N SER A 330 -8.39 -1.42 -20.61
CA SER A 330 -9.63 -1.49 -19.82
C SER A 330 -9.34 -1.70 -18.33
N PRO A 331 -8.80 -0.70 -17.62
CA PRO A 331 -8.79 -0.73 -16.17
C PRO A 331 -10.25 -0.58 -15.74
N ALA A 332 -10.87 -1.67 -15.30
CA ALA A 332 -12.26 -1.60 -14.85
C ALA A 332 -12.37 -0.50 -13.79
N ALA A 333 -13.26 0.46 -14.00
CA ALA A 333 -13.36 1.63 -13.16
C ALA A 333 -13.72 1.25 -11.71
N LEU A 334 -13.39 2.14 -10.78
CA LEU A 334 -13.85 2.02 -9.39
C LEU A 334 -15.38 1.94 -9.39
N LYS A 335 -15.95 0.87 -8.82
CA LYS A 335 -17.41 0.65 -8.81
C LYS A 335 -18.08 1.41 -7.69
N ARG A 336 -17.43 1.47 -6.53
CA ARG A 336 -17.93 2.12 -5.32
C ARG A 336 -16.84 2.93 -4.62
N LEU A 337 -17.16 4.16 -4.28
CA LEU A 337 -16.35 5.01 -3.42
C LEU A 337 -17.20 5.51 -2.26
N SER A 338 -16.80 5.18 -1.04
CA SER A 338 -17.31 5.76 0.19
C SER A 338 -16.23 6.67 0.77
N VAL A 339 -16.60 7.89 1.16
CA VAL A 339 -15.68 8.84 1.79
C VAL A 339 -16.32 9.40 3.06
N THR A 340 -15.56 9.36 4.14
CA THR A 340 -15.92 9.87 5.47
C THR A 340 -14.91 10.94 5.88
N PRO A 341 -15.23 12.24 5.75
CA PRO A 341 -14.38 13.29 6.28
C PRO A 341 -14.45 13.28 7.81
N ALA A 342 -13.31 13.24 8.48
CA ALA A 342 -13.18 13.17 9.93
C ALA A 342 -12.31 14.32 10.45
N PRO A 343 -12.82 15.57 10.44
CA PRO A 343 -12.11 16.68 11.03
C PRO A 343 -12.06 16.51 12.55
N SER A 344 -10.88 16.70 13.13
CA SER A 344 -10.65 16.69 14.58
C SER A 344 -10.93 18.06 15.20
N CYS A 345 -11.12 18.06 16.52
CA CYS A 345 -11.84 19.13 17.22
C CYS A 345 -11.06 20.38 17.60
N ARG A 346 -9.81 20.52 17.15
CA ARG A 346 -8.92 21.56 17.69
C ARG A 346 -8.99 22.90 16.97
N GLN A 347 -9.65 22.97 15.81
CA GLN A 347 -9.89 24.23 15.10
C GLN A 347 -11.26 24.81 15.50
N LEU A 348 -11.34 26.13 15.71
CA LEU A 348 -12.58 26.82 16.07
C LEU A 348 -13.39 27.23 14.81
N TRP A 349 -13.64 26.28 13.92
CA TRP A 349 -14.38 26.54 12.68
C TRP A 349 -15.87 26.76 12.92
N GLN A 350 -16.45 27.66 12.13
CA GLN A 350 -17.90 27.75 11.90
C GLN A 350 -18.36 26.70 10.86
N SER A 351 -19.67 26.53 10.65
CA SER A 351 -20.19 25.48 9.75
C SER A 351 -19.75 25.65 8.29
N ASP A 352 -19.73 26.89 7.79
CA ASP A 352 -19.26 27.27 6.46
C ASP A 352 -17.75 27.07 6.28
N GLU A 353 -16.96 27.36 7.32
CA GLU A 353 -15.53 27.08 7.41
C GLU A 353 -15.24 25.58 7.36
N ALA A 354 -15.90 24.78 8.19
CA ALA A 354 -15.76 23.33 8.20
C ALA A 354 -16.19 22.72 6.84
N THR A 355 -17.28 23.23 6.27
CA THR A 355 -17.74 22.84 4.93
C THR A 355 -16.68 23.15 3.87
N ALA A 356 -16.10 24.35 3.89
CA ALA A 356 -15.05 24.73 2.96
C ALA A 356 -13.81 23.84 3.10
N ALA A 357 -13.37 23.55 4.34
CA ALA A 357 -12.26 22.64 4.60
C ALA A 357 -12.49 21.25 4.00
N ILE A 358 -13.67 20.64 4.26
CA ILE A 358 -14.04 19.32 3.74
C ILE A 358 -13.98 19.32 2.21
N PHE A 359 -14.68 20.23 1.55
CA PHE A 359 -14.74 20.21 0.08
C PHE A 359 -13.45 20.69 -0.60
N PHE A 360 -12.59 21.41 0.12
CA PHE A 360 -11.24 21.70 -0.32
C PHE A 360 -10.38 20.44 -0.35
N VAL A 361 -10.36 19.62 0.71
CA VAL A 361 -9.53 18.40 0.72
C VAL A 361 -10.10 17.28 -0.14
N LEU A 362 -11.42 17.23 -0.36
CA LEU A 362 -12.08 16.20 -1.17
C LEU A 362 -12.01 16.42 -2.69
N GLU A 363 -11.53 17.57 -3.14
CA GLU A 363 -11.47 17.88 -4.57
C GLU A 363 -10.57 16.93 -5.38
N PRO A 364 -9.38 16.48 -4.93
CA PRO A 364 -8.53 15.64 -5.79
C PRO A 364 -9.17 14.29 -6.18
N PHE A 365 -10.12 13.78 -5.39
CA PHE A 365 -10.92 12.59 -5.75
C PHE A 365 -11.70 12.76 -7.05
N LEU A 366 -11.97 14.00 -7.46
CA LEU A 366 -12.65 14.33 -8.71
C LEU A 366 -11.91 13.87 -9.97
N SER A 367 -10.65 13.45 -9.88
CA SER A 367 -9.93 12.83 -10.98
C SER A 367 -10.23 11.34 -11.18
N LEU A 368 -10.89 10.68 -10.21
CA LEU A 368 -11.27 9.26 -10.27
C LEU A 368 -12.59 9.02 -11.03
N ARG A 369 -13.19 10.07 -11.57
CA ARG A 369 -14.49 10.03 -12.23
C ARG A 369 -14.43 9.32 -13.59
N PRO A 370 -15.55 8.75 -14.06
CA PRO A 370 -16.81 8.57 -13.33
C PRO A 370 -16.76 7.34 -12.40
N ILE A 371 -17.50 7.38 -11.30
CA ILE A 371 -17.63 6.26 -10.35
C ILE A 371 -19.09 5.82 -10.27
N GLY A 372 -19.33 4.51 -10.39
CA GLY A 372 -20.68 3.94 -10.45
C GLY A 372 -21.55 4.27 -9.23
N ARG A 373 -20.99 4.18 -8.02
CA ARG A 373 -21.69 4.52 -6.76
C ARG A 373 -20.78 5.33 -5.84
N VAL A 374 -21.24 6.50 -5.41
CA VAL A 374 -20.46 7.42 -4.57
C VAL A 374 -21.26 7.76 -3.32
N PHE A 375 -20.61 7.63 -2.17
CA PHE A 375 -21.17 7.99 -0.87
C PHE A 375 -20.24 8.98 -0.19
N LEU A 376 -20.78 10.13 0.19
CA LEU A 376 -20.13 11.04 1.14
C LEU A 376 -20.88 10.90 2.47
N HIS A 377 -20.24 10.25 3.44
CA HIS A 377 -20.79 10.08 4.78
C HIS A 377 -20.71 11.39 5.55
N SER A 378 -21.61 11.52 6.53
CA SER A 378 -21.53 12.63 7.49
C SER A 378 -20.26 12.48 8.32
N PRO A 379 -19.60 13.58 8.69
CA PRO A 379 -18.46 13.50 9.59
C PRO A 379 -18.84 12.78 10.88
N PRO A 380 -18.01 11.86 11.39
CA PRO A 380 -18.23 11.26 12.69
C PRO A 380 -18.12 12.35 13.76
N ARG A 381 -18.84 12.17 14.87
CA ARG A 381 -18.70 13.02 16.04
C ARG A 381 -17.23 13.00 16.50
N PRO A 382 -16.51 14.13 16.53
CA PRO A 382 -15.13 14.14 16.98
C PRO A 382 -15.02 13.72 18.44
N GLU A 383 -13.95 12.99 18.78
CA GLU A 383 -13.61 12.71 20.18
C GLU A 383 -13.26 14.02 20.90
N LEU A 384 -13.84 14.25 22.08
CA LEU A 384 -13.58 15.43 22.89
C LEU A 384 -12.27 15.25 23.65
N PHE A 385 -11.32 16.16 23.46
CA PHE A 385 -10.10 16.23 24.28
C PHE A 385 -10.20 17.30 25.36
N THR A 386 -10.91 18.42 25.11
CA THR A 386 -11.05 19.52 26.07
C THR A 386 -12.45 20.17 26.05
N TYR A 387 -12.83 20.84 27.13
CA TYR A 387 -14.13 21.55 27.23
C TYR A 387 -14.29 22.69 26.20
N ARG A 388 -13.17 23.25 25.72
CA ARG A 388 -13.15 24.34 24.71
C ARG A 388 -13.63 23.87 23.34
N GLU A 389 -13.69 22.57 23.13
CA GLU A 389 -14.02 21.93 21.84
C GLU A 389 -15.51 21.60 21.71
N ARG A 390 -16.33 21.86 22.75
CA ARG A 390 -17.77 21.56 22.72
C ARG A 390 -18.52 22.23 21.56
N ASN A 391 -18.19 23.49 21.28
CA ASN A 391 -18.82 24.24 20.19
C ASN A 391 -18.51 23.60 18.84
N PHE A 392 -17.25 23.20 18.62
CA PHE A 392 -16.85 22.53 17.39
C PHE A 392 -17.54 21.17 17.22
N VAL A 393 -17.63 20.37 18.29
CA VAL A 393 -18.34 19.09 18.23
C VAL A 393 -19.81 19.28 17.87
N SER A 394 -20.48 20.31 18.40
CA SER A 394 -21.85 20.65 17.97
C SER A 394 -21.90 21.00 16.49
N ILE A 395 -21.00 21.87 16.01
CA ILE A 395 -20.93 22.29 14.62
C ILE A 395 -20.74 21.09 13.69
N ILE A 396 -19.83 20.16 13.99
CA ILE A 396 -19.61 18.96 13.18
C ILE A 396 -20.80 18.00 13.24
N THR A 397 -21.43 17.85 14.42
CA THR A 397 -22.61 16.98 14.60
C THR A 397 -23.83 17.53 13.85
N ASP A 398 -23.97 18.85 13.79
CA ASP A 398 -25.07 19.54 13.12
C ASP A 398 -24.78 19.84 11.63
N LEU A 399 -23.55 19.65 11.16
CA LEU A 399 -23.15 19.89 9.76
C LEU A 399 -24.04 19.18 8.73
N PRO A 400 -24.53 17.94 8.94
CA PRO A 400 -25.46 17.29 8.01
C PRO A 400 -26.83 17.97 7.90
N LYS A 401 -27.16 18.89 8.81
CA LYS A 401 -28.38 19.71 8.79
C LYS A 401 -28.15 21.08 8.15
N ASP A 402 -26.89 21.46 7.91
CA ASP A 402 -26.53 22.74 7.31
C ASP A 402 -26.80 22.73 5.80
N ASP A 403 -27.59 23.69 5.32
CA ASP A 403 -28.01 23.77 3.91
C ASP A 403 -26.83 23.90 2.95
N LEU A 404 -25.80 24.65 3.33
CA LEU A 404 -24.60 24.86 2.52
C LEU A 404 -23.81 23.54 2.39
N TYR A 405 -23.65 22.80 3.48
CA TYR A 405 -23.06 21.46 3.45
C TYR A 405 -23.87 20.49 2.57
N CYS A 406 -25.18 20.41 2.77
CA CYS A 406 -26.06 19.55 1.99
C CYS A 406 -25.99 19.85 0.48
N MET A 407 -26.06 21.14 0.12
CA MET A 407 -25.89 21.58 -1.27
C MET A 407 -24.53 21.14 -1.83
N ARG A 408 -23.43 21.41 -1.12
CA ARG A 408 -22.07 21.05 -1.58
C ARG A 408 -21.86 19.54 -1.68
N ARG A 409 -22.41 18.77 -0.75
CA ARG A 409 -22.40 17.30 -0.74
C ARG A 409 -23.08 16.74 -1.98
N ASN A 410 -24.32 17.17 -2.25
CA ASN A 410 -25.07 16.72 -3.42
C ASN A 410 -24.35 17.11 -4.71
N GLN A 411 -23.80 18.33 -4.75
CA GLN A 411 -23.02 18.82 -5.88
C GLN A 411 -21.73 18.01 -6.11
N TRP A 412 -21.05 17.57 -5.06
CA TRP A 412 -19.84 16.75 -5.15
C TRP A 412 -20.17 15.32 -5.58
N ILE A 413 -21.21 14.69 -5.01
CA ILE A 413 -21.69 13.36 -5.42
C ILE A 413 -22.11 13.36 -6.89
N SER A 414 -22.90 14.34 -7.31
CA SER A 414 -23.34 14.49 -8.71
C SER A 414 -22.15 14.60 -9.66
N LEU A 415 -21.16 15.42 -9.31
CA LEU A 415 -19.93 15.54 -10.08
C LEU A 415 -19.17 14.21 -10.16
N MET A 416 -19.11 13.44 -9.08
CA MET A 416 -18.36 12.19 -9.04
C MET A 416 -19.02 11.07 -9.85
N THR A 417 -20.36 11.05 -9.88
CA THR A 417 -21.14 10.00 -10.57
C THR A 417 -21.40 10.33 -12.05
N PHE A 418 -21.81 11.57 -12.35
CA PHE A 418 -22.31 11.96 -13.67
C PHE A 418 -21.44 13.00 -14.37
N GLY A 419 -20.36 13.47 -13.73
CA GLY A 419 -19.47 14.42 -14.37
C GLY A 419 -19.00 13.86 -15.71
N ASN A 420 -19.33 14.57 -16.80
CA ASN A 420 -18.61 14.45 -18.07
C ASN A 420 -17.09 14.54 -17.79
N GLU A 421 -16.27 14.02 -18.72
CA GLU A 421 -14.79 14.02 -18.62
C GLU A 421 -14.30 15.23 -17.82
N PRO A 422 -13.39 15.02 -16.83
CA PRO A 422 -12.92 16.08 -15.94
C PRO A 422 -12.68 17.31 -16.81
N PRO A 423 -13.29 18.46 -16.50
CA PRO A 423 -13.27 19.62 -17.39
C PRO A 423 -11.82 19.77 -17.79
N LYS A 424 -11.52 19.56 -19.08
CA LYS A 424 -10.15 19.58 -19.60
C LYS A 424 -9.65 20.93 -19.19
N SER A 425 -8.96 21.01 -18.07
CA SER A 425 -8.50 22.28 -17.56
C SER A 425 -7.66 22.76 -18.71
N SER A 426 -7.95 23.95 -19.24
CA SER A 426 -7.25 24.48 -20.40
C SER A 426 -5.74 24.67 -20.15
N GLN A 427 -5.23 24.21 -19.00
CA GLN A 427 -3.84 23.94 -18.78
C GLN A 427 -3.34 23.01 -19.88
N ASP A 428 -2.47 23.58 -20.70
CA ASP A 428 -1.56 22.89 -21.60
C ASP A 428 -1.01 21.64 -20.89
N VAL A 429 -1.23 20.46 -21.49
CA VAL A 429 -0.77 19.17 -20.96
C VAL A 429 0.73 19.19 -20.69
N ASN A 430 1.48 19.92 -21.53
CA ASN A 430 2.92 20.13 -21.34
C ASN A 430 3.22 20.96 -20.09
N GLY A 431 2.41 21.99 -19.83
CA GLY A 431 2.48 22.81 -18.63
C GLY A 431 2.24 22.00 -17.35
N ALA A 432 1.22 21.15 -17.34
CA ALA A 432 0.90 20.29 -16.18
C ALA A 432 2.03 19.28 -15.88
N ALA A 433 2.61 18.67 -16.90
CA ALA A 433 3.74 17.76 -16.74
C ALA A 433 5.00 18.47 -16.22
N ALA A 434 5.31 19.65 -16.76
CA ALA A 434 6.43 20.47 -16.30
C ALA A 434 6.25 20.94 -14.85
N LEU A 435 5.03 21.35 -14.49
CA LEU A 435 4.65 21.75 -13.14
C LEU A 435 4.81 20.59 -12.14
N ALA A 436 4.29 19.41 -12.48
CA ALA A 436 4.43 18.20 -11.66
C ALA A 436 5.89 17.78 -11.49
N ALA A 437 6.70 17.87 -12.55
CA ALA A 437 8.12 17.57 -12.51
C ALA A 437 8.90 18.58 -11.63
N ALA A 438 8.57 19.87 -11.73
CA ALA A 438 9.19 20.90 -10.90
C ALA A 438 8.86 20.74 -9.42
N TYR A 439 7.58 20.52 -9.09
CA TYR A 439 7.12 20.26 -7.72
C TYR A 439 7.77 18.99 -7.14
N ARG A 440 7.80 17.90 -7.92
CA ARG A 440 8.43 16.64 -7.49
C ARG A 440 9.91 16.81 -7.13
N LYS A 441 10.68 17.58 -7.90
CA LYS A 441 12.10 17.85 -7.58
C LYS A 441 12.29 18.56 -6.23
N ILE A 442 11.38 19.47 -5.86
CA ILE A 442 11.42 20.15 -4.55
C ILE A 442 11.08 19.16 -3.43
N GLU A 443 10.07 18.30 -3.63
CA GLU A 443 9.76 17.25 -2.66
C GLU A 443 10.89 16.21 -2.53
N ASP A 444 11.48 15.78 -3.64
CA ASP A 444 12.60 14.83 -3.65
C ASP A 444 13.80 15.38 -2.88
N PHE A 445 14.09 16.68 -3.06
CA PHE A 445 15.10 17.38 -2.29
C PHE A 445 14.76 17.39 -0.79
N ALA A 446 13.54 17.79 -0.41
CA ALA A 446 13.14 17.79 0.99
C ALA A 446 13.22 16.38 1.60
N ARG A 447 12.77 15.34 0.88
CA ARG A 447 12.92 13.92 1.26
C ARG A 447 14.37 13.55 1.51
N LEU A 448 15.28 13.98 0.64
CA LEU A 448 16.72 13.74 0.81
C LEU A 448 17.23 14.38 2.11
N ILE A 449 16.84 15.63 2.38
CA ILE A 449 17.24 16.35 3.59
C ILE A 449 16.73 15.66 4.85
N TYR A 450 15.44 15.30 4.93
CA TYR A 450 14.89 14.55 6.06
C TYR A 450 15.55 13.18 6.24
N LYS A 451 15.90 12.51 5.13
CA LYS A 451 16.63 11.25 5.19
C LYS A 451 18.03 11.42 5.79
N GLN A 452 18.73 12.50 5.47
CA GLN A 452 20.04 12.80 6.08
C GLN A 452 19.93 13.14 7.58
N ASP A 453 18.79 13.69 7.99
CA ASP A 453 18.49 14.03 9.38
C ASP A 453 17.93 12.85 10.20
N SER A 454 17.72 11.69 9.58
CA SER A 454 17.21 10.51 10.28
C SER A 454 18.15 10.09 11.43
N PRO A 455 17.62 9.65 12.60
CA PRO A 455 18.41 9.15 13.72
C PRO A 455 19.39 8.04 13.34
N GLU A 456 19.07 7.23 12.33
CA GLU A 456 19.96 6.19 11.82
C GLU A 456 21.25 6.78 11.22
N CYS A 457 21.17 7.98 10.62
CA CYS A 457 22.30 8.76 10.14
C CYS A 457 22.96 9.59 11.25
N LEU A 458 22.21 10.00 12.28
CA LEU A 458 22.67 10.82 13.41
C LEU A 458 23.24 10.03 14.60
N ARG A 459 23.49 8.71 14.45
CA ARG A 459 24.15 7.90 15.51
C ARG A 459 25.52 8.42 15.96
N THR A 460 26.11 9.36 15.22
CA THR A 460 27.29 10.12 15.66
C THR A 460 26.83 11.46 16.26
N ALA A 461 27.12 11.65 17.56
CA ALA A 461 26.58 12.72 18.42
C ALA A 461 26.90 14.18 18.02
N VAL A 462 27.38 14.45 16.80
CA VAL A 462 27.99 15.74 16.43
C VAL A 462 27.41 16.34 15.14
N ARG A 463 26.55 15.64 14.39
CA ARG A 463 25.99 16.23 13.15
C ARG A 463 24.77 17.09 13.46
N GLN A 464 24.88 18.39 13.21
CA GLN A 464 23.72 19.29 13.16
C GLN A 464 22.78 18.83 12.04
N ALA A 465 21.50 18.63 12.37
CA ALA A 465 20.48 18.31 11.38
C ALA A 465 20.33 19.46 10.38
N TRP A 466 20.26 19.15 9.09
CA TRP A 466 20.11 20.11 7.99
C TRP A 466 18.82 20.94 8.11
N THR A 467 17.72 20.30 8.52
CA THR A 467 16.43 20.96 8.81
C THR A 467 16.47 21.86 10.05
N SER A 468 17.47 21.70 10.92
CA SER A 468 17.66 22.57 12.09
C SER A 468 18.63 23.73 11.82
N SER A 469 19.33 23.72 10.68
CA SER A 469 20.42 24.63 10.34
C SER A 469 20.17 25.37 9.01
N ILE A 470 20.82 24.94 7.92
CA ILE A 470 20.82 25.62 6.62
C ILE A 470 19.43 25.65 5.98
N PHE A 471 18.68 24.56 6.15
CA PHE A 471 17.34 24.40 5.60
C PHE A 471 16.25 24.54 6.67
N ARG A 472 16.52 25.35 7.70
CA ARG A 472 15.53 25.65 8.74
C ARG A 472 14.27 26.27 8.13
N GLY A 473 13.11 25.70 8.46
CA GLY A 473 11.80 26.10 7.91
C GLY A 473 11.50 25.54 6.52
N ILE A 474 12.12 24.44 6.09
CA ILE A 474 11.83 23.77 4.80
C ILE A 474 10.36 23.39 4.64
N GLU A 475 9.63 23.18 5.74
CA GLU A 475 8.19 22.92 5.78
C GLU A 475 7.41 24.09 5.15
N ARG A 476 7.79 25.33 5.47
CA ARG A 476 7.20 26.54 4.87
C ARG A 476 7.42 26.53 3.36
N VAL A 477 8.63 26.17 2.91
CA VAL A 477 8.98 26.07 1.48
C VAL A 477 8.11 25.04 0.78
N LEU A 478 7.95 23.84 1.37
CA LEU A 478 7.07 22.80 0.84
C LEU A 478 5.62 23.26 0.77
N HIS A 479 5.15 23.98 1.78
CA HIS A 479 3.80 24.53 1.76
C HIS A 479 3.60 25.58 0.66
N ILE A 480 4.55 26.51 0.47
CA ILE A 480 4.51 27.46 -0.66
C ILE A 480 4.53 26.70 -1.99
N ALA A 481 5.36 25.67 -2.11
CA ALA A 481 5.42 24.83 -3.31
C ALA A 481 4.09 24.12 -3.59
N ARG A 482 3.38 23.64 -2.56
CA ARG A 482 2.03 23.06 -2.70
C ARG A 482 1.04 24.08 -3.22
N ILE A 483 1.01 25.29 -2.66
CA ILE A 483 0.13 26.36 -3.15
C ILE A 483 0.46 26.69 -4.61
N ALA A 484 1.75 26.88 -4.94
CA ALA A 484 2.18 27.18 -6.30
C ALA A 484 1.77 26.07 -7.29
N TYR A 485 1.88 24.81 -6.88
CA TYR A 485 1.42 23.68 -7.67
C TYR A 485 -0.11 23.71 -7.91
N GLU A 486 -0.91 24.03 -6.90
CA GLU A 486 -2.37 24.16 -7.04
C GLU A 486 -2.79 25.34 -7.91
N ASP A 487 -2.03 26.44 -7.84
CA ASP A 487 -2.27 27.65 -8.62
C ASP A 487 -1.76 27.52 -10.07
N GLY A 488 -0.99 26.48 -10.40
CA GLY A 488 -0.34 26.35 -11.71
C GLY A 488 0.84 27.30 -11.89
N ASP A 489 1.42 27.81 -10.81
CA ASP A 489 2.48 28.82 -10.80
C ASP A 489 3.88 28.19 -10.92
N LEU A 490 4.26 27.85 -12.15
CA LEU A 490 5.59 27.33 -12.46
C LEU A 490 6.71 28.33 -12.14
N GLY A 491 6.43 29.64 -12.19
CA GLY A 491 7.37 30.70 -11.86
C GLY A 491 7.77 30.65 -10.38
N CYS A 492 6.78 30.55 -9.49
CA CYS A 492 7.03 30.39 -8.05
C CYS A 492 7.84 29.12 -7.74
N LEU A 493 7.54 27.99 -8.38
CA LEU A 493 8.35 26.76 -8.20
C LEU A 493 9.80 26.92 -8.65
N ARG A 494 10.08 27.70 -9.71
CA ARG A 494 11.45 28.04 -10.13
C ARG A 494 12.15 28.89 -9.08
N ASN A 495 11.48 29.92 -8.57
CA ASN A 495 12.02 30.79 -7.52
C ASN A 495 12.34 30.01 -6.24
N ILE A 496 11.49 29.05 -5.85
CA ILE A 496 11.76 28.15 -4.72
C ILE A 496 13.03 27.34 -4.95
N ARG A 497 13.21 26.78 -6.14
CA ARG A 497 14.41 26.01 -6.49
C ARG A 497 15.67 26.88 -6.45
N GLU A 498 15.60 28.10 -6.97
CA GLU A 498 16.70 29.06 -6.93
C GLU A 498 17.06 29.46 -5.49
N ALA A 499 16.06 29.67 -4.63
CA ALA A 499 16.27 29.93 -3.21
C ALA A 499 16.96 28.76 -2.49
N ILE A 500 16.53 27.52 -2.76
CA ILE A 500 17.18 26.31 -2.23
C ILE A 500 18.64 26.23 -2.69
N LEU A 501 18.91 26.44 -3.98
CA LEU A 501 20.26 26.42 -4.54
C LEU A 501 21.14 27.51 -3.92
N LYS A 502 20.62 28.73 -3.78
CA LYS A 502 21.33 29.85 -3.17
C LYS A 502 21.72 29.51 -1.72
N ARG A 503 20.80 29.00 -0.91
CA ARG A 503 21.11 28.59 0.47
C ARG A 503 22.12 27.45 0.54
N TRP A 504 22.01 26.46 -0.35
CA TRP A 504 23.00 25.38 -0.45
C TRP A 504 24.40 25.91 -0.77
N VAL A 505 24.52 26.76 -1.79
CA VAL A 505 25.80 27.35 -2.20
C VAL A 505 26.38 28.21 -1.07
N THR A 506 25.57 29.07 -0.45
CA THR A 506 26.01 29.89 0.69
C THR A 506 26.48 29.04 1.86
N ALA A 507 25.77 27.96 2.19
CA ALA A 507 26.19 27.05 3.24
C ALA A 507 27.48 26.32 2.91
N HIS A 508 27.64 25.87 1.67
CA HIS A 508 28.87 25.22 1.22
C HIS A 508 30.06 26.19 1.27
N GLN A 509 29.87 27.44 0.86
CA GLN A 509 30.88 28.49 0.99
C GLN A 509 31.26 28.75 2.46
N GLN A 510 30.28 28.82 3.37
CA GLN A 510 30.55 28.95 4.80
C GLN A 510 31.34 27.76 5.36
N HIS A 511 31.01 26.53 4.91
CA HIS A 511 31.75 25.34 5.29
C HIS A 511 33.20 25.36 4.77
N LEU A 512 33.41 25.73 3.50
CA LEU A 512 34.75 25.88 2.92
C LEU A 512 35.56 26.96 3.64
N GLN A 513 34.93 28.08 4.05
CA GLN A 513 35.58 29.11 4.87
C GLN A 513 35.97 28.59 6.26
N SER A 514 35.11 27.79 6.89
CA SER A 514 35.45 27.13 8.16
C SER A 514 36.64 26.18 7.99
N LEU A 515 36.69 25.41 6.91
CA LEU A 515 37.80 24.50 6.63
C LEU A 515 39.09 25.28 6.31
N SER A 516 39.00 26.38 5.57
CA SER A 516 40.13 27.27 5.28
C SER A 516 40.67 27.94 6.56
N ALA A 517 39.80 28.36 7.48
CA ALA A 517 40.23 28.92 8.76
C ALA A 517 40.93 27.88 9.66
N VAL A 518 40.44 26.63 9.65
CA VAL A 518 41.10 25.50 10.34
C VAL A 518 42.45 25.21 9.68
N ALA A 519 42.49 25.14 8.34
CA ALA A 519 43.71 24.93 7.57
C ALA A 519 44.77 25.99 7.88
N ALA A 520 44.39 27.28 7.87
CA ALA A 520 45.29 28.38 8.22
C ALA A 520 45.81 28.26 9.67
N SER A 521 44.94 27.86 10.60
CA SER A 521 45.34 27.62 12.00
C SER A 521 46.30 26.44 12.13
N VAL A 522 46.10 25.38 11.32
CA VAL A 522 46.99 24.22 11.27
C VAL A 522 48.34 24.60 10.68
N SER A 523 48.37 25.30 9.54
CA SER A 523 49.60 25.79 8.92
C SER A 523 50.41 26.67 9.88
N ALA A 524 49.74 27.58 10.60
CA ALA A 524 50.39 28.44 11.58
C ALA A 524 51.07 27.68 12.73
N MET A 525 50.65 26.43 13.05
CA MET A 525 51.35 25.60 14.03
C MET A 525 52.73 25.12 13.55
N PHE A 526 52.97 25.11 12.23
CA PHE A 526 54.21 24.62 11.62
C PHE A 526 55.17 25.73 11.18
N ASP A 527 54.74 27.00 11.18
CA ASP A 527 55.53 28.16 10.72
C ASP A 527 56.73 28.52 11.63
N GLY A 528 57.02 27.74 12.69
CA GLY A 528 58.03 28.07 13.71
C GLY A 528 59.29 27.20 13.81
N ASP A 529 59.22 25.88 13.56
CA ASP A 529 60.29 24.96 14.02
C ASP A 529 60.77 23.89 13.02
N VAL A 530 60.17 23.75 11.83
CA VAL A 530 60.50 22.64 10.91
C VAL A 530 60.54 23.09 9.44
N ALA A 531 61.28 24.15 9.13
CA ALA A 531 61.42 24.65 7.75
C ALA A 531 62.16 23.68 6.79
N SER A 532 62.69 22.56 7.27
CA SER A 532 63.64 21.72 6.51
C SER A 532 63.26 20.24 6.36
N LEU A 533 62.11 19.77 6.84
CA LEU A 533 61.84 18.31 6.91
C LEU A 533 60.49 17.81 6.36
N HIS A 534 59.62 18.65 5.81
CA HIS A 534 58.34 18.17 5.28
C HIS A 534 58.11 18.55 3.81
N GLU A 535 58.26 17.56 2.92
CA GLU A 535 57.59 17.45 1.61
C GLU A 535 56.07 17.29 1.79
N GLY A 536 55.43 18.25 2.47
CA GLY A 536 53.98 18.27 2.62
C GLY A 536 53.28 18.75 1.34
N HIS A 537 51.99 18.43 1.20
CA HIS A 537 51.10 18.84 0.11
C HIS A 537 50.39 20.19 0.43
N PRO A 538 50.99 21.37 0.22
CA PRO A 538 50.35 22.67 0.49
C PRO A 538 49.08 22.89 -0.35
N GLU A 539 48.99 22.26 -1.52
CA GLU A 539 47.82 22.26 -2.39
C GLU A 539 46.58 21.63 -1.73
N ALA A 540 46.76 20.76 -0.73
CA ALA A 540 45.64 20.19 0.03
C ALA A 540 44.89 21.22 0.87
N PHE A 541 45.48 22.41 1.07
CA PHE A 541 44.92 23.51 1.87
C PHE A 541 44.57 24.75 1.04
N ASP A 542 44.75 24.70 -0.29
CA ASP A 542 44.39 25.81 -1.19
C ASP A 542 42.89 25.77 -1.53
N PHE A 543 42.09 26.45 -0.73
CA PHE A 543 40.67 26.67 -0.99
C PHE A 543 40.50 27.96 -1.80
N LYS A 544 40.27 27.85 -3.12
CA LYS A 544 40.04 29.00 -4.00
C LYS A 544 39.01 29.96 -3.42
N TYR A 545 39.40 31.22 -3.27
CA TYR A 545 38.54 32.28 -2.75
C TYR A 545 37.39 32.53 -3.72
N VAL A 546 36.16 32.38 -3.23
CA VAL A 546 34.95 32.78 -3.96
C VAL A 546 34.40 34.02 -3.28
N ASP A 547 34.10 35.06 -4.05
CA ASP A 547 33.58 36.33 -3.57
C ASP A 547 32.47 36.13 -2.54
N LEU A 548 32.66 36.70 -1.34
CA LEU A 548 31.75 36.53 -0.22
C LEU A 548 30.38 37.12 -0.54
N VAL A 549 29.36 36.25 -0.51
CA VAL A 549 28.00 36.70 -0.24
C VAL A 549 28.00 37.31 1.16
N LYS A 550 27.72 38.62 1.27
CA LYS A 550 27.65 39.33 2.56
C LYS A 550 26.86 38.48 3.56
N LYS A 551 27.49 38.21 4.71
CA LYS A 551 26.93 37.42 5.80
C LYS A 551 25.68 38.12 6.33
N THR A 552 24.53 37.81 5.76
CA THR A 552 23.24 38.27 6.29
C THR A 552 23.03 37.63 7.64
N GLU A 553 22.68 38.45 8.63
CA GLU A 553 22.41 38.08 10.00
C GLU A 553 21.36 36.97 10.09
N THR A 554 21.63 35.97 10.94
CA THR A 554 20.76 34.83 11.34
C THR A 554 19.94 34.15 10.25
N VAL A 555 20.18 32.84 10.00
CA VAL A 555 19.32 32.04 9.11
C VAL A 555 17.88 32.10 9.61
N GLU A 556 17.06 32.92 8.95
CA GLU A 556 15.67 33.10 9.31
C GLU A 556 14.81 31.97 8.73
N ASP A 557 13.83 31.54 9.54
CA ASP A 557 12.76 30.60 9.16
C ASP A 557 11.83 31.16 8.07
N THR A 558 12.05 32.42 7.67
CA THR A 558 11.16 33.22 6.82
C THR A 558 11.38 32.98 5.33
N TRP A 559 12.54 32.45 4.93
CA TRP A 559 12.93 32.26 3.52
C TRP A 559 12.65 33.52 2.67
N PRO A 560 13.31 34.65 2.98
CA PRO A 560 13.03 35.94 2.34
C PRO A 560 13.33 35.93 0.84
N GLU A 561 14.11 34.96 0.36
CA GLU A 561 14.43 34.77 -1.04
C GLU A 561 13.24 34.24 -1.86
N ILE A 562 12.24 33.65 -1.21
CA ILE A 562 11.05 33.13 -1.86
C ILE A 562 9.98 34.22 -1.84
N PRO A 563 9.56 34.75 -3.00
CA PRO A 563 8.46 35.70 -3.06
C PRO A 563 7.18 34.98 -2.62
N VAL A 564 6.75 35.24 -1.39
CA VAL A 564 5.51 34.69 -0.88
C VAL A 564 4.38 35.48 -1.53
N LYS A 565 3.55 34.81 -2.33
CA LYS A 565 2.28 35.39 -2.83
C LYS A 565 1.59 36.04 -1.64
N ALA A 566 1.31 37.34 -1.75
CA ALA A 566 0.73 38.10 -0.66
C ALA A 566 -0.47 37.33 -0.10
N PRO A 567 -0.64 37.29 1.23
CA PRO A 567 -1.85 36.72 1.81
C PRO A 567 -3.04 37.39 1.13
N MET A 568 -4.15 36.64 1.01
CA MET A 568 -5.36 37.17 0.40
C MET A 568 -5.60 38.59 0.94
N PRO A 569 -5.66 39.61 0.05
CA PRO A 569 -5.71 40.98 0.48
C PRO A 569 -6.92 41.13 1.39
N LYS A 570 -6.77 41.90 2.48
CA LYS A 570 -7.93 42.27 3.28
C LYS A 570 -8.95 42.81 2.30
N LEU A 571 -10.11 42.16 2.24
CA LEU A 571 -11.20 42.51 1.33
C LEU A 571 -11.84 43.81 1.82
N LYS A 572 -11.10 44.91 1.79
CA LYS A 572 -11.51 46.24 2.23
C LYS A 572 -10.91 47.22 1.23
N GLY A 573 -11.77 47.90 0.46
CA GLY A 573 -11.34 48.92 -0.49
C GLY A 573 -12.44 49.25 -1.51
N PRO A 574 -12.55 50.52 -1.94
CA PRO A 574 -13.62 50.99 -2.81
C PRO A 574 -13.67 50.40 -4.24
N ASP A 575 -12.64 49.66 -4.68
CA ASP A 575 -12.56 49.16 -6.07
C ASP A 575 -12.38 47.62 -6.16
N LEU A 576 -12.77 46.92 -5.11
CA LEU A 576 -12.57 45.48 -5.01
C LEU A 576 -13.80 44.69 -5.49
N ILE A 577 -13.69 44.00 -6.62
CA ILE A 577 -14.77 43.11 -7.10
C ILE A 577 -14.43 41.67 -6.67
N VAL A 578 -15.31 41.08 -5.87
CA VAL A 578 -15.17 39.70 -5.38
C VAL A 578 -16.19 38.80 -6.06
N GLU A 579 -15.72 37.90 -6.92
CA GLU A 579 -16.55 36.87 -7.56
C GLU A 579 -16.36 35.53 -6.84
N GLU A 580 -17.43 35.05 -6.21
CA GLU A 580 -17.42 33.77 -5.49
C GLU A 580 -17.71 32.60 -6.45
N LYS A 581 -16.67 31.89 -6.89
CA LYS A 581 -16.81 30.65 -7.68
C LYS A 581 -17.03 29.44 -6.79
N ARG A 582 -17.21 28.24 -7.35
CA ARG A 582 -17.49 27.01 -6.58
C ARG A 582 -16.44 26.72 -5.51
N GLN A 583 -15.18 26.59 -5.91
CA GLN A 583 -14.05 26.23 -5.05
C GLN A 583 -12.98 27.33 -4.96
N LYS A 584 -13.18 28.41 -5.70
CA LYS A 584 -12.27 29.55 -5.73
C LYS A 584 -13.00 30.83 -5.42
N VAL A 585 -12.26 31.80 -4.95
CA VAL A 585 -12.66 33.20 -4.87
C VAL A 585 -11.79 33.95 -5.86
N VAL A 586 -12.41 34.70 -6.76
CA VAL A 586 -11.70 35.57 -7.68
C VAL A 586 -11.84 36.99 -7.13
N VAL A 587 -10.71 37.65 -6.91
CA VAL A 587 -10.68 39.06 -6.52
C VAL A 587 -10.05 39.84 -7.65
N MET A 588 -10.76 40.84 -8.14
CA MET A 588 -10.26 41.79 -9.13
C MET A 588 -9.98 43.11 -8.42
N LYS A 589 -8.74 43.58 -8.54
CA LYS A 589 -8.29 44.86 -7.97
C LYS A 589 -7.37 45.53 -8.97
N ASP A 590 -7.64 46.79 -9.32
CA ASP A 590 -6.80 47.58 -10.24
C ASP A 590 -6.59 46.88 -11.61
N GLY A 591 -7.62 46.15 -12.08
CA GLY A 591 -7.54 45.35 -13.31
C GLY A 591 -6.77 44.02 -13.17
N GLU A 592 -6.11 43.76 -12.05
CA GLU A 592 -5.43 42.50 -11.76
C GLU A 592 -6.42 41.48 -11.20
N LYS A 593 -6.57 40.36 -11.91
CA LYS A 593 -7.40 39.23 -11.48
C LYS A 593 -6.55 38.21 -10.73
N LYS A 594 -6.89 37.97 -9.47
CA LYS A 594 -6.26 36.93 -8.65
C LYS A 594 -7.29 35.89 -8.20
N GLU A 595 -6.87 34.63 -8.18
CA GLU A 595 -7.71 33.53 -7.69
C GLU A 595 -7.10 32.92 -6.42
N TRP A 596 -7.96 32.55 -5.48
CA TRP A 596 -7.63 31.81 -4.26
C TRP A 596 -8.56 30.63 -4.10
N ALA A 597 -8.04 29.52 -3.55
CA ALA A 597 -8.89 28.42 -3.12
C ALA A 597 -9.74 28.83 -1.91
N LYS A 598 -10.96 28.30 -1.79
CA LYS A 598 -11.83 28.48 -0.63
C LYS A 598 -11.36 27.66 0.55
N THR A 599 -10.30 28.12 1.21
CA THR A 599 -9.90 27.63 2.53
C THR A 599 -10.74 28.32 3.62
N PRO A 600 -10.79 27.80 4.85
CA PRO A 600 -11.60 28.46 5.88
C PRO A 600 -11.08 29.85 6.25
N ALA A 601 -9.77 30.09 6.13
CA ALA A 601 -9.21 31.45 6.23
C ALA A 601 -9.80 32.42 5.20
N VAL A 602 -9.97 31.97 3.96
CA VAL A 602 -10.61 32.75 2.88
C VAL A 602 -12.10 32.97 3.18
N ILE A 603 -12.80 31.96 3.69
CA ILE A 603 -14.21 32.10 4.11
C ILE A 603 -14.37 33.12 5.24
N ARG A 604 -13.47 33.13 6.23
CA ARG A 604 -13.47 34.15 7.30
C ARG A 604 -13.32 35.57 6.75
N GLN A 605 -12.42 35.77 5.78
CA GLN A 605 -12.26 37.07 5.12
C GLN A 605 -13.49 37.46 4.30
N LEU A 606 -14.09 36.52 3.57
CA LEU A 606 -15.34 36.74 2.84
C LEU A 606 -16.49 37.12 3.77
N ARG A 607 -16.60 36.47 4.93
CA ARG A 607 -17.62 36.79 5.93
C ARG A 607 -17.43 38.21 6.46
N ALA A 608 -16.20 38.58 6.80
CA ALA A 608 -15.89 39.94 7.24
C ALA A 608 -16.22 40.99 6.16
N TYR A 609 -15.92 40.70 4.88
CA TYR A 609 -16.26 41.57 3.76
C TYR A 609 -17.77 41.76 3.58
N LYS A 610 -18.55 40.67 3.66
CA LYS A 610 -20.02 40.70 3.52
C LYS A 610 -20.70 41.46 4.67
N LEU A 611 -20.08 41.53 5.85
CA LEU A 611 -20.59 42.32 6.98
C LEU A 611 -20.30 43.81 6.84
N GLU A 612 -19.27 44.19 6.08
CA GLU A 612 -18.83 45.58 5.91
C GLU A 612 -19.34 46.23 4.61
N SER A 613 -19.84 45.43 3.67
CA SER A 613 -20.42 45.90 2.41
C SER A 613 -21.96 45.96 2.57
N PRO A 614 -22.54 47.14 2.84
CA PRO A 614 -23.99 47.30 3.04
C PRO A 614 -24.80 46.98 1.79
#